data_AF-A0A4C1WCM5-F1
#
_entry.id   AF-A0A4C1WCM5-F1
#
_cell.length_a   1.000
_cell.length_b   1.000
_cell.length_c   1.000
_cell.angle_alpha   90.00
_cell.angle_beta   90.00
_cell.angle_gamma   90.00
#
_symmetry.space_group_name_H-M   'P 1'
#
loop_
_entity.id
_entity.type
_entity.pdbx_description
1 polymer ?
#
loop_
_entity_poly.entity_id
_entity_poly.type
_entity_poly.pdbx_seq_one_letter_code
_entity_poly.pdbx_strand_id
1 'polypeptide(L)'
;MFVDASERSYAAAVYWRVKLSKYEIVVLLIIGNVRVAPLKIIPIPRLELQAALLGARLTSSILNDIELNEEPTMVKYWRCVPTKVNVTDDVTRGPPTNFDKTYW
;
A
#
# COMPACT_ATOMS: atom_id res chain seq x y z
N MET A 1 1.68 -5.87 -0.99
CA MET A 1 1.34 -4.47 -1.32
C MET A 1 0.23 -4.00 -0.40
N PHE A 2 0.33 -2.77 0.08
CA PHE A 2 -0.71 -2.07 0.82
C PHE A 2 -1.13 -0.84 0.03
N VAL A 3 -2.42 -0.51 0.06
CA VAL A 3 -2.97 0.70 -0.55
C VAL A 3 -3.96 1.32 0.42
N ASP A 4 -4.08 2.64 0.39
CA ASP A 4 -5.10 3.36 1.13
C ASP A 4 -5.49 4.64 0.39
N ALA A 5 -6.67 5.15 0.71
CA ALA A 5 -7.17 6.40 0.19
C ALA A 5 -7.95 7.18 1.26
N SER A 6 -7.80 8.50 1.20
CA SER A 6 -8.52 9.46 2.01
C SER A 6 -8.93 10.65 1.14
N GLU A 7 -9.69 11.58 1.71
CA GLU A 7 -10.04 12.85 1.07
C GLU A 7 -8.82 13.74 0.77
N ARG A 8 -7.67 13.45 1.39
CA ARG A 8 -6.44 14.24 1.24
C ARG A 8 -5.47 13.64 0.23
N SER A 9 -5.37 12.32 0.17
CA SER A 9 -4.44 11.63 -0.72
C SER A 9 -4.76 10.15 -0.87
N TYR A 10 -4.12 9.51 -1.85
CA TYR A 10 -4.14 8.08 -2.03
C TYR A 10 -2.70 7.57 -2.22
N ALA A 11 -2.43 6.39 -1.68
CA ALA A 11 -1.07 5.88 -1.57
C ALA A 11 -0.99 4.37 -1.81
N ALA A 12 0.20 3.92 -2.17
CA ALA A 12 0.55 2.52 -2.30
C ALA A 12 1.97 2.27 -1.76
N ALA A 13 2.14 1.15 -1.05
CA ALA A 13 3.43 0.66 -0.58
C ALA A 13 3.61 -0.81 -1.00
N VAL A 14 4.69 -1.08 -1.73
CA VAL A 14 5.03 -2.42 -2.23
C VAL A 14 6.22 -2.97 -1.44
N TYR A 15 6.02 -4.16 -0.91
CA TYR A 15 7.02 -4.87 -0.11
C TYR A 15 7.44 -6.14 -0.83
N TRP A 16 8.72 -6.48 -0.69
CA TRP A 16 9.29 -7.74 -1.09
C TRP A 16 9.37 -8.66 0.12
N ARG A 17 8.80 -9.86 0.02
CA ARG A 17 8.83 -10.86 1.10
C ARG A 17 9.62 -12.08 0.66
N VAL A 18 10.79 -12.27 1.24
CA VAL A 18 11.67 -13.41 0.98
C VAL A 18 11.56 -14.40 2.13
N LYS A 19 11.39 -15.67 1.80
CA LYS A 19 11.53 -16.76 2.77
C LYS A 19 12.93 -17.35 2.63
N LEU A 20 13.80 -17.09 3.60
CA LEU A 20 15.18 -17.59 3.61
C LEU A 20 15.26 -19.03 4.13
N SER A 21 14.45 -19.35 5.15
CA SER A 21 14.37 -20.69 5.73
C SER A 21 12.96 -21.00 6.25
N LYS A 22 12.75 -22.16 6.90
CA LYS A 22 11.44 -22.52 7.47
C LYS A 22 10.95 -21.48 8.51
N TYR A 23 11.87 -20.87 9.25
CA TYR A 23 11.57 -19.99 10.37
C TYR A 23 12.03 -18.54 10.13
N GLU A 24 12.57 -18.24 8.96
CA GLU A 24 13.13 -16.94 8.64
C GLU A 24 12.45 -16.33 7.41
N ILE A 25 11.79 -15.21 7.64
CA ILE A 25 11.11 -14.41 6.62
C ILE A 25 11.64 -12.99 6.75
N VAL A 26 12.16 -12.45 5.66
CA VAL A 26 12.60 -11.06 5.57
C VAL A 26 11.61 -10.30 4.70
N VAL A 27 11.17 -9.15 5.18
CA VAL A 27 10.27 -8.24 4.46
C VAL A 27 10.98 -6.91 4.27
N LEU A 28 11.09 -6.44 3.04
CA LEU A 28 11.71 -5.16 2.70
C LEU A 28 10.71 -4.28 1.97
N LEU A 29 10.67 -2.99 2.29
CA LEU A 29 9.96 -2.01 1.48
C LEU A 29 10.76 -1.75 0.21
N ILE A 30 10.15 -1.95 -0.95
CA ILE A 30 10.80 -1.68 -2.25
C ILE A 30 10.47 -0.26 -2.71
N ILE A 31 9.18 0.09 -2.69
CA ILE A 31 8.73 1.42 -3.09
C ILE A 31 7.47 1.83 -2.33
N GLY A 32 7.41 3.11 -1.97
CA GLY A 32 6.21 3.79 -1.52
C GLY A 32 5.91 4.96 -2.45
N ASN A 33 4.65 5.14 -2.84
CA ASN A 33 4.23 6.27 -3.66
C ASN A 33 2.91 6.82 -3.15
N VAL A 34 2.79 8.15 -3.12
CA VAL A 34 1.62 8.88 -2.66
C VAL A 34 1.27 9.97 -3.66
N ARG A 35 -0.04 10.22 -3.82
CA ARG A 35 -0.56 11.29 -4.66
C ARG A 35 -1.62 12.06 -3.88
N VAL A 36 -1.53 13.39 -3.93
CA VAL A 36 -2.52 14.28 -3.33
C VAL A 36 -3.86 14.10 -4.04
N ALA A 37 -4.95 14.07 -3.27
CA ALA A 37 -6.28 14.00 -3.82
C ALA A 37 -6.57 15.27 -4.64
N PRO A 38 -7.22 15.16 -5.81
CA PRO A 38 -7.54 16.34 -6.61
C PRO A 38 -8.40 17.34 -5.84
N LEU A 39 -8.20 18.63 -6.10
CA LEU A 39 -9.02 19.70 -5.49
C LEU A 39 -10.51 19.59 -5.85
N LYS A 40 -10.81 18.97 -7.00
CA LYS A 40 -12.18 18.62 -7.37
C LYS A 40 -12.63 17.46 -6.49
N ILE A 41 -13.78 17.63 -5.85
CA ILE A 41 -14.41 16.57 -5.03
C ILE A 41 -14.64 15.34 -5.91
N ILE A 42 -14.02 14.24 -5.48
CA ILE A 42 -14.12 12.91 -6.07
C ILE A 42 -14.56 11.97 -4.96
N PRO A 43 -15.50 11.04 -5.23
CA PRO A 43 -15.96 10.11 -4.19
C PRO A 43 -14.83 9.18 -3.73
N ILE A 44 -14.80 8.87 -2.43
CA ILE A 44 -13.79 8.00 -1.80
C ILE A 44 -13.61 6.67 -2.56
N PRO A 45 -14.66 5.94 -2.99
CA PRO A 45 -14.50 4.72 -3.78
C PRO A 45 -13.66 4.88 -5.05
N ARG A 46 -13.69 6.06 -5.68
CA ARG A 46 -12.86 6.34 -6.86
C ARG A 46 -11.40 6.59 -6.48
N LEU A 47 -11.14 7.19 -5.32
CA LEU A 47 -9.78 7.35 -4.79
C LEU A 47 -9.20 6.00 -4.35
N GLU A 48 -10.00 5.12 -3.74
CA GLU A 48 -9.60 3.74 -3.42
C GLU A 48 -9.21 2.96 -4.68
N LEU A 49 -10.00 3.09 -5.76
CA LEU A 49 -9.66 2.49 -7.06
C LEU A 49 -8.36 3.07 -7.64
N GLN A 50 -8.12 4.37 -7.47
CA GLN A 50 -6.86 5.00 -7.89
C GLN A 50 -5.66 4.51 -7.08
N ALA A 51 -5.83 4.30 -5.77
CA ALA A 51 -4.82 3.70 -4.91
C ALA A 51 -4.47 2.28 -5.36
N ALA A 52 -5.49 1.46 -5.62
CA ALA A 52 -5.33 0.10 -6.14
C ALA A 52 -4.61 0.09 -7.50
N LEU A 53 -4.99 0.99 -8.42
CA LEU A 53 -4.34 1.13 -9.71
C LEU A 53 -2.88 1.59 -9.60
N LEU A 54 -2.59 2.53 -8.69
CA LEU A 54 -1.23 2.98 -8.40
C LEU A 54 -0.38 1.79 -7.94
N GLY A 55 -0.87 1.03 -6.97
CA GLY A 55 -0.19 -0.15 -6.46
C GLY A 55 0.04 -1.24 -7.53
N ALA A 56 -0.98 -1.52 -8.36
CA ALA A 56 -0.86 -2.49 -9.44
C ALA A 56 0.20 -2.07 -10.47
N ARG A 57 0.25 -0.78 -10.83
CA ARG A 57 1.26 -0.23 -11.73
C ARG A 57 2.67 -0.33 -11.15
N LEU A 58 2.85 0.04 -9.88
CA LEU A 58 4.15 -0.08 -9.20
C LEU A 58 4.63 -1.52 -9.17
N THR A 59 3.73 -2.45 -8.84
CA THR A 59 4.06 -3.88 -8.80
C THR A 59 4.45 -4.40 -10.18
N SER A 60 3.69 -4.03 -11.22
CA SER A 60 4.01 -4.42 -12.60
C SER A 60 5.34 -3.84 -13.07
N SER A 61 5.66 -2.58 -12.74
CA SER A 61 6.97 -2.00 -13.03
C SER A 61 8.11 -2.75 -12.34
N ILE A 62 7.96 -3.06 -11.05
CA ILE A 62 8.97 -3.81 -10.28
C ILE A 62 9.20 -5.20 -10.87
N LEU A 63 8.13 -5.93 -11.19
CA LEU A 63 8.24 -7.27 -11.77
C LEU A 63 8.95 -7.25 -13.13
N ASN A 64 8.67 -6.24 -13.96
CA ASN A 64 9.37 -6.05 -15.23
C ASN A 64 10.85 -5.71 -15.02
N ASP A 65 11.17 -4.81 -14.08
CA ASP A 65 12.54 -4.36 -13.82
C ASP A 65 13.44 -5.48 -13.26
N ILE A 66 12.87 -6.44 -12.54
CA ILE A 66 13.60 -7.58 -11.94
C ILE A 66 13.50 -8.84 -12.84
N GLU A 67 12.90 -8.73 -14.04
CA GLU A 67 12.69 -9.83 -14.99
C GLU A 67 11.98 -11.05 -14.37
N LEU A 68 11.07 -10.81 -13.42
CA LEU A 68 10.32 -11.86 -12.75
C LEU A 68 8.96 -12.05 -13.39
N ASN A 69 8.78 -13.22 -13.97
CA ASN A 69 7.48 -13.70 -14.44
C ASN A 69 6.69 -14.28 -13.27
N GLU A 70 6.26 -13.43 -12.33
CA GLU A 70 5.26 -13.83 -11.34
C GLU A 70 3.86 -13.77 -11.95
N GLU A 71 3.06 -14.81 -11.68
CA GLU A 71 1.64 -14.82 -12.03
C GLU A 71 0.90 -13.67 -11.31
N PRO A 72 -0.07 -13.00 -11.97
CA PRO A 72 -0.82 -11.94 -11.34
C PRO A 72 -1.48 -12.43 -10.05
N THR A 73 -1.44 -11.58 -9.02
CA THR A 73 -2.04 -11.92 -7.71
C THR A 73 -3.51 -12.27 -7.86
N MET A 74 -3.87 -13.50 -7.51
CA MET A 74 -5.26 -13.94 -7.51
C MET A 74 -6.08 -13.22 -6.43
N VAL A 75 -7.35 -12.92 -6.72
CA VAL A 75 -8.29 -12.24 -5.81
C VAL A 75 -8.37 -12.89 -4.43
N LYS A 76 -8.22 -14.23 -4.34
CA LYS A 76 -8.21 -14.98 -3.08
C LYS A 76 -7.11 -14.56 -2.09
N TYR A 77 -6.06 -13.88 -2.55
CA TYR A 77 -4.97 -13.37 -1.71
C TYR A 77 -5.21 -11.94 -1.23
N TRP A 78 -6.26 -11.27 -1.71
CA TRP A 78 -6.61 -9.92 -1.30
C TRP A 78 -7.24 -9.97 0.09
N ARG A 79 -6.86 -9.02 0.94
CA ARG A 79 -7.39 -8.92 2.30
C ARG A 79 -7.73 -7.46 2.60
N CYS A 80 -8.84 -7.24 3.27
CA CYS A 80 -9.10 -5.97 3.93
C CYS A 80 -8.11 -5.85 5.10
N VAL A 81 -7.37 -4.74 5.13
CA VAL A 81 -6.39 -4.44 6.18
C VAL A 81 -6.96 -3.30 7.01
N PRO A 82 -7.21 -3.49 8.33
CA PRO A 82 -7.69 -2.41 9.17
C PRO A 82 -6.74 -1.22 9.18
N THR A 83 -7.30 -0.01 9.25
CA THR A 83 -6.61 1.29 9.28
C THR A 83 -5.35 1.28 10.16
N LYS A 84 -5.49 0.84 11.41
CA LYS A 84 -4.40 0.83 12.42
C LYS A 84 -3.17 -0.01 12.04
N VAL A 85 -3.32 -0.97 11.13
CA VAL A 85 -2.24 -1.88 10.71
C VAL A 85 -1.90 -1.70 9.23
N ASN A 86 -2.52 -0.72 8.56
CA ASN A 86 -2.20 -0.37 7.19
C ASN A 86 -1.11 0.71 7.19
N VAL A 87 0.09 0.33 6.78
CA VAL A 87 1.26 1.23 6.69
C VAL A 87 1.05 2.46 5.80
N THR A 88 0.08 2.42 4.88
CA THR A 88 -0.24 3.58 4.02
C THR A 88 -1.16 4.61 4.68
N ASP A 89 -1.73 4.30 5.85
CA ASP A 89 -2.69 5.16 6.55
C ASP A 89 -2.08 6.48 7.05
N ASP A 90 -0.89 6.43 7.67
CA ASP A 90 -0.20 7.64 8.15
C ASP A 90 0.07 8.64 7.01
N VAL A 91 0.35 8.11 5.82
CA VAL A 91 0.63 8.93 4.63
C VAL A 91 -0.66 9.50 4.04
N THR A 92 -1.78 8.77 4.11
CA THR A 92 -3.06 9.21 3.56
C THR A 92 -3.81 10.15 4.49
N ARG A 93 -3.72 9.96 5.81
CA ARG A 93 -4.49 10.71 6.82
C ARG A 93 -3.66 11.68 7.63
N GLY A 94 -2.34 11.56 7.56
CA GLY A 94 -1.38 12.32 8.35
C GLY A 94 -0.96 11.55 9.61
N PRO A 95 0.18 11.90 10.22
CA PRO A 95 0.62 11.27 11.45
C PRO A 95 -0.42 11.53 12.56
N PRO A 96 -0.56 10.62 13.53
CA PRO A 96 -1.41 10.84 14.69
C PRO A 96 -1.00 12.15 15.39
N THR A 97 -1.98 12.99 15.69
CA THR A 97 -1.73 14.32 16.30
C THR A 97 -1.32 14.24 17.77
N ASN A 98 -1.57 13.10 18.43
CA ASN A 98 -1.18 12.86 19.83
C ASN A 98 -0.30 11.60 19.90
N PHE A 99 0.99 11.78 20.19
CA PHE A 99 1.93 10.68 20.50
C PHE A 99 1.73 10.14 21.92
N ASP A 100 0.49 9.97 22.37
CA ASP A 100 0.21 9.42 23.68
C ASP A 100 0.39 7.90 23.67
N LYS A 101 0.90 7.37 24.79
CA LYS A 101 1.26 5.95 25.00
C LYS A 101 0.11 4.95 24.82
N THR A 102 -1.10 5.42 24.56
CA THR A 102 -2.28 4.61 24.24
C THR A 102 -2.32 4.11 22.79
N TYR A 103 -1.36 4.52 21.95
CA TYR A 103 -1.26 4.11 20.55
C TYR A 103 -0.35 2.88 20.28
N TRP A 104 0.25 2.28 21.31
CA TRP A 104 1.09 1.07 21.20
C TRP A 104 0.63 -0.04 22.16
#